data_AF-A0A2A2RDN0-F1
#
_entry.id   AF-A0A2A2RDN0-F1
#
_cell.length_a   1.000
_cell.length_b   1.000
_cell.length_c   1.000
_cell.angle_alpha   90.00
_cell.angle_beta   90.00
_cell.angle_gamma   90.00
#
_symmetry.space_group_name_H-M   'P 1'
#
loop_
_entity.id
_entity.type
_entity.pdbx_description
1 polymer ?
#
loop_
_entity_poly.entity_id
_entity_poly.type
_entity_poly.pdbx_seq_one_letter_code
_entity_poly.pdbx_strand_id
1 'polypeptide(L)'
;MIRYFFLLFLAGILTAGAQVQQEFILVSGGPSLEEWEKYKAEPHDRWWGNFVRAARVRIQEIQKQKGPNAMITWLVYKPAYVRRGQRQDKSDIIGNITSVRDKYGVNLIWFESSNELVGYLNNGKPRDRVKIANLEYYGHSNRAAWMFDYSNLIDSGSKCWLHETELKSIQRGIFDRKAFIKSWSCHTGESMSKLWRKATGKRMIGAIGKTDYSNGHLRNWTPSLSPGGRWGG
;
A
#
# COMPACT_ATOMS: atom_id res chain seq x y z
N MET A 1 62.20 34.84 26.35
CA MET A 1 61.23 33.73 26.17
C MET A 1 59.83 34.33 26.20
N ILE A 2 59.06 34.25 25.11
CA ILE A 2 57.59 34.18 25.08
C ILE A 2 57.24 33.88 23.61
N ARG A 3 56.79 32.65 23.35
CA ARG A 3 56.36 32.15 22.03
C ARG A 3 54.86 32.47 21.89
N TYR A 4 54.50 33.26 20.88
CA TYR A 4 53.12 33.44 20.47
C TYR A 4 52.63 32.18 19.75
N PHE A 5 51.74 31.42 20.39
CA PHE A 5 51.00 30.33 19.75
C PHE A 5 49.69 30.88 19.18
N PHE A 6 49.61 30.99 17.85
CA PHE A 6 48.35 31.18 17.14
C PHE A 6 47.62 29.83 17.06
N LEU A 7 46.52 29.69 17.80
CA LEU A 7 45.58 28.58 17.66
C LEU A 7 44.51 28.96 16.63
N LEU A 8 44.67 28.44 15.40
CA LEU A 8 43.63 28.47 14.37
C LEU A 8 42.56 27.42 14.70
N PHE A 9 41.40 27.87 15.19
CA PHE A 9 40.23 27.03 15.40
C PHE A 9 39.47 26.89 14.06
N LEU A 10 39.68 25.80 13.33
CA LEU A 10 38.88 25.47 12.15
C LEU A 10 37.53 24.91 12.60
N ALA A 11 36.51 25.77 12.67
CA ALA A 11 35.12 25.34 12.86
C ALA A 11 34.60 24.75 11.53
N GLY A 12 34.75 23.43 11.35
CA GLY A 12 34.09 22.72 10.26
C GLY A 12 32.57 22.71 10.49
N ILE A 13 31.83 23.51 9.75
CA ILE A 13 30.36 23.40 9.68
C ILE A 13 30.06 22.10 8.94
N LEU A 14 29.89 21.00 9.67
CA LEU A 14 29.19 19.84 9.16
C LEU A 14 27.74 20.29 8.93
N THR A 15 27.40 20.62 7.68
CA THR A 15 26.00 20.65 7.28
C THR A 15 25.49 19.22 7.36
N ALA A 16 24.99 18.82 8.53
CA ALA A 16 24.15 17.67 8.67
C ALA A 16 22.92 17.94 7.79
N GLY A 17 22.97 17.50 6.53
CA GLY A 17 21.83 17.58 5.65
C GLY A 17 20.66 16.93 6.37
N ALA A 18 19.56 17.67 6.56
CA ALA A 18 18.40 17.18 7.28
C ALA A 18 18.02 15.82 6.70
N GLN A 19 18.09 14.77 7.53
CA GLN A 19 17.82 13.43 7.07
C GLN A 19 16.38 13.38 6.57
N VAL A 20 16.22 13.10 5.28
CA VAL A 20 14.91 12.89 4.66
C VAL A 20 14.23 11.75 5.41
N GLN A 21 13.07 12.04 5.98
CA GLN A 21 12.28 11.05 6.70
C GLN A 21 11.60 10.11 5.71
N GLN A 22 11.37 8.87 6.15
CA GLN A 22 10.81 7.81 5.32
C GLN A 22 9.43 7.41 5.83
N GLU A 23 8.43 7.54 4.96
CA GLU A 23 7.08 7.02 5.21
C GLU A 23 6.90 5.67 4.50
N PHE A 24 6.30 4.72 5.20
CA PHE A 24 5.90 3.42 4.67
C PHE A 24 4.39 3.42 4.46
N ILE A 25 3.96 3.32 3.21
CA ILE A 25 2.55 3.39 2.84
C ILE A 25 2.04 2.00 2.46
N LEU A 26 0.98 1.58 3.13
CA LEU A 26 0.21 0.38 2.79
C LEU A 26 -1.18 0.81 2.34
N VAL A 27 -1.69 0.20 1.28
CA VAL A 27 -3.01 0.50 0.71
C VAL A 27 -3.82 -0.79 0.67
N SER A 28 -4.99 -0.80 1.32
CA SER A 28 -5.94 -1.91 1.28
C SER A 28 -7.17 -1.52 0.47
N GLY A 29 -7.41 -2.24 -0.62
CA GLY A 29 -8.69 -2.24 -1.33
C GLY A 29 -9.78 -2.99 -0.54
N GLY A 30 -10.97 -3.07 -1.11
CA GLY A 30 -12.13 -3.69 -0.51
C GLY A 30 -12.30 -5.18 -0.86
N PRO A 31 -12.93 -5.98 0.02
CA PRO A 31 -13.33 -7.34 -0.29
C PRO A 31 -14.58 -7.34 -1.20
N SER A 32 -14.73 -8.41 -1.98
CA SER A 32 -15.95 -8.75 -2.70
C SER A 32 -17.08 -9.06 -1.70
N LEU A 33 -18.33 -9.11 -2.14
CA LEU A 33 -19.44 -9.66 -1.37
C LEU A 33 -19.73 -11.09 -1.83
N GLU A 34 -20.12 -11.97 -0.91
CA GLU A 34 -20.49 -13.37 -1.18
C GLU A 34 -21.68 -13.47 -2.14
N GLU A 35 -22.57 -12.48 -2.13
CA GLU A 35 -23.69 -12.41 -3.08
C GLU A 35 -23.23 -12.43 -4.54
N TRP A 36 -22.00 -11.97 -4.81
CA TRP A 36 -21.35 -12.01 -6.12
C TRP A 36 -20.34 -13.16 -6.22
N GLU A 37 -19.51 -13.33 -5.18
CA GLU A 37 -18.40 -14.29 -5.15
C GLU A 37 -18.84 -15.73 -5.41
N LYS A 38 -20.03 -16.13 -4.92
CA LYS A 38 -20.58 -17.48 -5.06
C LYS A 38 -20.86 -17.91 -6.51
N TYR A 39 -20.93 -16.96 -7.45
CA TYR A 39 -21.17 -17.24 -8.87
C TYR A 39 -19.89 -17.32 -9.70
N LYS A 40 -18.73 -17.02 -9.10
CA LYS A 40 -17.45 -17.08 -9.81
C LYS A 40 -17.02 -18.52 -10.01
N ALA A 41 -16.34 -18.78 -11.13
CA ALA A 41 -15.75 -20.09 -11.40
C ALA A 41 -14.74 -20.51 -10.31
N GLU A 42 -14.03 -19.55 -9.73
CA GLU A 42 -13.12 -19.78 -8.61
C GLU A 42 -13.33 -18.75 -7.49
N PRO A 43 -14.30 -19.00 -6.58
CA PRO A 43 -14.58 -18.13 -5.44
C PRO A 43 -13.42 -18.19 -4.44
N HIS A 44 -12.73 -17.07 -4.23
CA HIS A 44 -11.54 -16.97 -3.37
C HIS A 44 -11.59 -15.82 -2.36
N ASP A 45 -12.49 -14.84 -2.51
CA ASP A 45 -12.59 -13.70 -1.60
C ASP A 45 -13.68 -13.85 -0.52
N ARG A 46 -13.57 -14.96 0.23
CA ARG A 46 -14.60 -15.37 1.20
C ARG A 46 -14.52 -14.64 2.53
N TRP A 47 -13.34 -14.15 2.91
CA TRP A 47 -13.13 -13.50 4.21
C TRP A 47 -12.88 -12.00 4.04
N TRP A 48 -13.69 -11.17 4.71
CA TRP A 48 -13.57 -9.71 4.68
C TRP A 48 -12.15 -9.22 5.00
N GLY A 49 -11.42 -9.97 5.84
CA GLY A 49 -10.11 -9.59 6.36
C GLY A 49 -8.93 -9.85 5.42
N ASN A 50 -9.11 -10.48 4.25
CA ASN A 50 -8.02 -10.94 3.39
C ASN A 50 -6.93 -9.87 3.15
N PHE A 51 -7.33 -8.67 2.71
CA PHE A 51 -6.39 -7.59 2.37
C PHE A 51 -5.86 -6.84 3.59
N VAL A 52 -6.75 -6.50 4.53
CA VAL A 52 -6.37 -5.77 5.76
C VAL A 52 -5.50 -6.60 6.69
N ARG A 53 -5.65 -7.92 6.68
CA ARG A 53 -4.82 -8.83 7.48
C ARG A 53 -3.40 -8.94 6.93
N ALA A 54 -3.24 -9.00 5.60
CA ALA A 54 -1.94 -8.96 4.95
C ALA A 54 -1.22 -7.63 5.26
N ALA A 55 -1.92 -6.50 5.12
CA ALA A 55 -1.40 -5.18 5.49
C ALA A 55 -1.00 -5.11 6.97
N ARG A 56 -1.82 -5.66 7.87
CA ARG A 56 -1.50 -5.74 9.30
C ARG A 56 -0.21 -6.49 9.57
N VAL A 57 0.00 -7.66 8.96
CA VAL A 57 1.28 -8.38 9.14
C VAL A 57 2.44 -7.55 8.60
N ARG A 58 2.26 -6.87 7.46
CA ARG A 58 3.30 -5.98 6.93
C ARG A 58 3.64 -4.82 7.87
N ILE A 59 2.66 -4.25 8.58
CA ILE A 59 2.90 -3.25 9.65
C ILE A 59 3.85 -3.82 10.71
N GLN A 60 3.58 -5.04 11.19
CA GLN A 60 4.41 -5.71 12.20
C GLN A 60 5.83 -5.93 11.69
N GLU A 61 5.99 -6.35 10.43
CA GLU A 61 7.30 -6.55 9.82
C GLU A 61 8.08 -5.23 9.69
N ILE A 62 7.44 -4.15 9.26
CA ILE A 62 8.06 -2.84 9.16
C ILE A 62 8.51 -2.38 10.56
N GLN A 63 7.65 -2.49 11.57
CA GLN A 63 8.01 -2.11 12.94
C GLN A 63 9.14 -2.97 13.52
N LYS A 64 9.16 -4.28 13.21
CA LYS A 64 10.27 -5.15 13.57
C LYS A 64 11.60 -4.71 12.93
N GLN A 65 11.57 -4.22 11.70
CA GLN A 65 12.76 -3.83 10.94
C GLN A 65 13.22 -2.39 11.21
N LYS A 66 12.29 -1.48 11.51
CA LYS A 66 12.53 -0.03 11.59
C LYS A 66 12.31 0.55 12.98
N GLY A 67 11.81 -0.25 13.92
CA GLY A 67 11.43 0.17 15.27
C GLY A 67 9.94 0.50 15.39
N PRO A 68 9.43 0.57 16.63
CA PRO A 68 8.00 0.79 16.90
C PRO A 68 7.50 2.15 16.38
N ASN A 69 8.39 3.15 16.27
CA ASN A 69 8.07 4.52 15.84
C ASN A 69 8.20 4.72 14.32
N ALA A 70 8.26 3.64 13.53
CA ALA A 70 8.30 3.75 12.07
C ALA A 70 7.07 4.54 11.56
N MET A 71 7.30 5.52 10.69
CA MET A 71 6.21 6.34 10.12
C MET A 71 5.44 5.50 9.10
N ILE A 72 4.38 4.85 9.56
CA ILE A 72 3.53 4.00 8.73
C ILE A 72 2.18 4.70 8.53
N THR A 73 1.78 4.84 7.27
CA THR A 73 0.42 5.22 6.90
C THR A 73 -0.27 4.06 6.22
N TRP A 74 -1.47 3.74 6.68
CA TRP A 74 -2.31 2.71 6.14
C TRP A 74 -3.58 3.33 5.56
N LEU A 75 -3.71 3.30 4.24
CA LEU A 75 -4.91 3.75 3.54
C LEU A 75 -5.85 2.58 3.30
N VAL A 76 -7.12 2.72 3.67
CA VAL A 76 -8.12 1.66 3.53
C VAL A 76 -9.34 2.20 2.78
N TYR A 77 -9.78 1.48 1.74
CA TYR A 77 -10.97 1.85 0.97
C TYR A 77 -12.24 1.59 1.79
N LYS A 78 -12.72 2.61 2.48
CA LYS A 78 -13.80 2.52 3.48
C LYS A 78 -15.12 1.96 2.93
N PRO A 79 -15.61 2.38 1.75
CA PRO A 79 -16.97 2.04 1.32
C PRO A 79 -17.21 0.53 1.21
N ALA A 80 -16.21 -0.24 0.77
CA ALA A 80 -16.34 -1.67 0.62
C ALA A 80 -16.50 -2.41 1.96
N TYR A 81 -15.78 -1.97 2.99
CA TYR A 81 -15.85 -2.56 4.33
C TYR A 81 -17.15 -2.20 5.06
N VAL A 82 -17.65 -0.97 4.86
CA VAL A 82 -18.98 -0.58 5.35
C VAL A 82 -20.06 -1.47 4.73
N ARG A 83 -20.06 -1.63 3.39
CA ARG A 83 -21.02 -2.48 2.69
C ARG A 83 -20.92 -3.94 3.11
N ARG A 84 -19.70 -4.48 3.24
CA ARG A 84 -19.45 -5.86 3.68
C ARG A 84 -20.03 -6.12 5.07
N GLY A 85 -19.79 -5.22 6.02
CA GLY A 85 -20.35 -5.31 7.38
C GLY A 85 -21.87 -5.22 7.41
N GLN A 86 -22.44 -4.27 6.63
CA GLN A 86 -23.90 -4.06 6.60
C GLN A 86 -24.66 -5.18 5.89
N ARG A 87 -24.14 -5.70 4.77
CA ARG A 87 -24.87 -6.63 3.89
C ARG A 87 -24.66 -8.09 4.26
N GLN A 88 -23.45 -8.46 4.69
CA GLN A 88 -23.05 -9.85 4.82
C GLN A 88 -22.62 -10.23 6.24
N ASP A 89 -21.52 -9.67 6.74
CA ASP A 89 -20.89 -10.18 7.97
C ASP A 89 -21.59 -9.75 9.25
N LYS A 90 -22.47 -8.73 9.19
CA LYS A 90 -23.25 -8.20 10.32
C LYS A 90 -22.40 -7.94 11.58
N SER A 91 -21.17 -7.45 11.37
CA SER A 91 -20.18 -7.17 12.41
C SER A 91 -19.55 -5.80 12.24
N ASP A 92 -18.95 -5.28 13.31
CA ASP A 92 -18.24 -4.00 13.29
C ASP A 92 -16.85 -4.12 12.63
N ILE A 93 -16.86 -4.28 11.31
CA ILE A 93 -15.64 -4.36 10.49
C ILE A 93 -14.81 -3.08 10.61
N ILE A 94 -15.46 -1.91 10.71
CA ILE A 94 -14.74 -0.62 10.82
C ILE A 94 -14.05 -0.52 12.17
N GLY A 95 -14.69 -0.93 13.25
CA GLY A 95 -14.07 -1.07 14.58
C GLY A 95 -12.90 -2.05 14.58
N ASN A 96 -13.05 -3.21 13.94
CA ASN A 96 -11.96 -4.20 13.82
C ASN A 96 -10.73 -3.68 13.05
N ILE A 97 -10.93 -2.87 12.02
CA ILE A 97 -9.82 -2.20 11.30
C ILE A 97 -9.23 -1.09 12.17
N THR A 98 -10.07 -0.34 12.88
CA THR A 98 -9.64 0.72 13.79
C THR A 98 -8.80 0.15 14.94
N SER A 99 -9.12 -1.02 15.47
CA SER A 99 -8.33 -1.64 16.55
C SER A 99 -6.93 -2.05 16.08
N VAL A 100 -6.71 -2.26 14.77
CA VAL A 100 -5.36 -2.45 14.22
C VAL A 100 -4.56 -1.15 14.29
N ARG A 101 -5.16 -0.01 13.93
CA ARG A 101 -4.55 1.32 14.17
C ARG A 101 -4.21 1.49 15.65
N ASP A 102 -5.20 1.22 16.50
CA ASP A 102 -5.14 0.94 17.94
C ASP A 102 -3.81 0.35 18.41
N LYS A 103 -3.65 -0.90 17.99
CA LYS A 103 -2.62 -1.78 18.49
C LYS A 103 -1.21 -1.38 18.06
N TYR A 104 -1.07 -0.82 16.86
CA TYR A 104 0.24 -0.59 16.23
C TYR A 104 0.61 0.89 16.10
N GLY A 105 -0.27 1.83 16.48
CA GLY A 105 0.02 3.26 16.46
C GLY A 105 0.30 3.82 15.06
N VAL A 106 -0.30 3.23 14.02
CA VAL A 106 -0.11 3.69 12.63
C VAL A 106 -1.08 4.82 12.28
N ASN A 107 -0.78 5.59 11.24
CA ASN A 107 -1.71 6.58 10.70
C ASN A 107 -2.73 5.89 9.78
N LEU A 108 -3.97 5.68 10.23
CA LEU A 108 -5.04 5.12 9.41
C LEU A 108 -5.77 6.23 8.65
N ILE A 109 -5.85 6.10 7.33
CA ILE A 109 -6.60 7.00 6.46
C ILE A 109 -7.67 6.20 5.74
N TRP A 110 -8.91 6.63 5.93
CA TRP A 110 -10.02 6.16 5.14
C TRP A 110 -10.05 6.95 3.83
N PHE A 111 -10.14 6.24 2.71
CA PHE A 111 -10.38 6.89 1.42
C PHE A 111 -11.59 6.27 0.71
N GLU A 112 -12.22 7.06 -0.13
CA GLU A 112 -13.45 6.72 -0.85
C GLU A 112 -13.32 6.91 -2.36
N SER A 113 -12.21 7.49 -2.82
CA SER A 113 -11.89 7.71 -4.24
C SER A 113 -10.40 7.52 -4.57
N SER A 114 -10.09 7.24 -5.83
CA SER A 114 -8.69 7.21 -6.31
C SER A 114 -8.01 8.57 -6.20
N ASN A 115 -8.76 9.66 -6.33
CA ASN A 115 -8.26 11.02 -6.16
C ASN A 115 -7.82 11.30 -4.72
N GLU A 116 -8.51 10.79 -3.70
CA GLU A 116 -8.07 10.91 -2.31
C GLU A 116 -6.78 10.13 -2.06
N LEU A 117 -6.66 8.91 -2.61
CA LEU A 117 -5.43 8.14 -2.55
C LEU A 117 -4.27 8.92 -3.18
N VAL A 118 -4.41 9.36 -4.43
CA VAL A 118 -3.38 10.13 -5.14
C VAL A 118 -3.09 11.45 -4.42
N GLY A 119 -4.12 12.11 -3.90
CA GLY A 119 -4.01 13.34 -3.12
C GLY A 119 -3.16 13.14 -1.86
N TYR A 120 -3.36 12.05 -1.13
CA TYR A 120 -2.51 11.71 0.01
C TYR A 120 -1.07 11.36 -0.38
N LEU A 121 -0.89 10.57 -1.45
CA LEU A 121 0.46 10.26 -1.94
C LEU A 121 1.22 11.54 -2.27
N ASN A 122 0.58 12.48 -2.97
CA ASN A 122 1.21 13.72 -3.38
C ASN A 122 1.42 14.72 -2.23
N ASN A 123 0.42 14.88 -1.35
CA ASN A 123 0.34 16.03 -0.45
C ASN A 123 0.07 15.67 1.03
N GLY A 124 -0.09 14.40 1.37
CA GLY A 124 -0.38 13.96 2.74
C GLY A 124 0.73 14.21 3.77
N LYS A 125 1.94 14.48 3.28
CA LYS A 125 3.14 14.87 4.06
C LYS A 125 3.95 15.90 3.26
N PRO A 126 4.83 16.69 3.90
CA PRO A 126 5.76 17.57 3.18
C PRO A 126 6.77 16.73 2.37
N ARG A 127 6.47 16.46 1.10
CA ARG A 127 7.22 15.51 0.24
C ARG A 127 8.62 15.97 -0.13
N ASP A 128 8.97 17.23 0.12
CA ASP A 128 10.34 17.73 0.11
C ASP A 128 11.19 17.12 1.23
N ARG A 129 10.58 16.76 2.37
CA ARG A 129 11.26 16.28 3.59
C ARG A 129 10.91 14.85 3.99
N VAL A 130 9.73 14.38 3.62
CA VAL A 130 9.20 13.04 3.94
C VAL A 130 8.92 12.29 2.65
N LYS A 131 9.81 11.37 2.29
CA LYS A 131 9.68 10.57 1.06
C LYS A 131 8.99 9.24 1.34
N ILE A 132 8.28 8.75 0.34
CA ILE A 132 7.67 7.42 0.38
C ILE A 132 8.76 6.39 0.15
N ALA A 133 9.10 5.63 1.20
CA ALA A 133 10.08 4.56 1.14
C ALA A 133 9.44 3.23 0.72
N ASN A 134 8.20 2.99 1.11
CA ASN A 134 7.42 1.84 0.64
C ASN A 134 6.05 2.28 0.15
N LEU A 135 5.56 1.68 -0.93
CA LEU A 135 4.16 1.72 -1.34
C LEU A 135 3.70 0.33 -1.72
N GLU A 136 2.83 -0.26 -0.91
CA GLU A 136 2.35 -1.63 -1.10
C GLU A 136 0.82 -1.66 -1.19
N TYR A 137 0.28 -2.25 -2.27
CA TYR A 137 -1.16 -2.40 -2.48
C TYR A 137 -1.62 -3.85 -2.24
N TYR A 138 -2.68 -4.02 -1.46
CA TYR A 138 -3.36 -5.28 -1.17
C TYR A 138 -4.82 -5.14 -1.60
N GLY A 139 -5.27 -5.95 -2.56
CA GLY A 139 -6.62 -5.84 -3.08
C GLY A 139 -6.78 -6.55 -4.41
N HIS A 140 -7.91 -6.27 -5.05
CA HIS A 140 -8.20 -6.74 -6.39
C HIS A 140 -7.52 -5.88 -7.45
N SER A 141 -7.23 -6.49 -8.59
CA SER A 141 -6.75 -5.80 -9.78
C SER A 141 -6.92 -6.66 -11.03
N ASN A 142 -6.81 -6.01 -12.18
CA ASN A 142 -6.48 -6.64 -13.44
C ASN A 142 -5.11 -6.13 -13.92
N ARG A 143 -4.73 -6.42 -15.16
CA ARG A 143 -3.46 -5.95 -15.72
C ARG A 143 -3.27 -4.43 -15.71
N ALA A 144 -4.35 -3.66 -15.73
CA ALA A 144 -4.35 -2.23 -16.00
C ALA A 144 -4.82 -1.35 -14.82
N ALA A 145 -5.42 -1.92 -13.76
CA ALA A 145 -5.95 -1.11 -12.67
C ALA A 145 -5.87 -1.80 -11.31
N TRP A 146 -5.59 -1.00 -10.28
CA TRP A 146 -5.96 -1.33 -8.90
C TRP A 146 -7.46 -1.11 -8.75
N MET A 147 -8.20 -2.14 -8.33
CA MET A 147 -9.65 -2.12 -8.22
C MET A 147 -10.05 -2.13 -6.75
N PHE A 148 -10.34 -0.96 -6.20
CA PHE A 148 -10.62 -0.79 -4.78
C PHE A 148 -11.99 -1.32 -4.36
N ASP A 149 -12.93 -1.44 -5.32
CA ASP A 149 -14.33 -1.82 -5.06
C ASP A 149 -14.79 -3.02 -5.91
N TYR A 150 -13.89 -3.95 -6.20
CA TYR A 150 -14.20 -5.07 -7.09
C TYR A 150 -15.22 -6.03 -6.47
N SER A 151 -16.26 -6.39 -7.25
CA SER A 151 -17.32 -7.31 -6.85
C SER A 151 -17.91 -7.00 -5.47
N ASN A 152 -17.98 -5.71 -5.13
CA ASN A 152 -18.53 -5.25 -3.86
C ASN A 152 -19.85 -4.50 -4.05
N LEU A 153 -19.99 -3.74 -5.14
CA LEU A 153 -21.27 -3.10 -5.53
C LEU A 153 -21.86 -3.66 -6.84
N ILE A 154 -21.02 -4.11 -7.78
CA ILE A 154 -21.43 -4.72 -9.05
C ILE A 154 -20.64 -6.02 -9.24
N ASP A 155 -21.31 -7.09 -9.63
CA ASP A 155 -20.64 -8.36 -9.97
C ASP A 155 -19.55 -8.16 -11.02
N SER A 156 -18.39 -8.78 -10.78
CA SER A 156 -17.22 -8.77 -11.66
C SER A 156 -16.77 -7.39 -12.16
N GLY A 157 -17.15 -6.31 -11.46
CA GLY A 157 -16.80 -4.93 -11.79
C GLY A 157 -16.32 -4.15 -10.57
N SER A 158 -15.73 -2.97 -10.79
CA SER A 158 -15.36 -2.05 -9.73
C SER A 158 -15.94 -0.66 -9.99
N LYS A 159 -16.47 -0.02 -8.94
CA LYS A 159 -16.90 1.38 -8.99
C LYS A 159 -15.82 2.38 -8.62
N CYS A 160 -14.71 1.91 -8.06
CA CYS A 160 -13.56 2.75 -7.72
C CYS A 160 -12.26 2.04 -8.09
N TRP A 161 -11.44 2.66 -8.92
CA TRP A 161 -10.17 2.09 -9.37
C TRP A 161 -9.14 3.19 -9.61
N LEU A 162 -7.86 2.79 -9.68
CA LEU A 162 -6.78 3.62 -10.20
C LEU A 162 -6.23 2.93 -11.45
N HIS A 163 -6.50 3.51 -12.62
CA HIS A 163 -6.08 2.97 -13.90
C HIS A 163 -4.65 3.37 -14.24
N GLU A 164 -3.94 2.53 -14.99
CA GLU A 164 -2.55 2.73 -15.37
C GLU A 164 -2.30 4.02 -16.18
N THR A 165 -3.33 4.55 -16.85
CA THR A 165 -3.28 5.84 -17.58
C THR A 165 -3.35 7.05 -16.67
N GLU A 166 -3.84 6.86 -15.44
CA GLU A 166 -4.00 7.93 -14.44
C GLU A 166 -2.75 8.08 -13.57
N LEU A 167 -1.79 7.15 -13.66
CA LEU A 167 -0.56 7.16 -12.85
C LEU A 167 0.30 8.42 -13.03
N LYS A 168 0.13 9.16 -14.14
CA LYS A 168 0.77 10.46 -14.35
C LYS A 168 0.35 11.54 -13.34
N SER A 169 -0.75 11.33 -12.63
CA SER A 169 -1.20 12.19 -11.53
C SER A 169 -0.35 12.03 -10.26
N ILE A 170 0.41 10.94 -10.14
CA ILE A 170 1.34 10.72 -9.03
C ILE A 170 2.63 11.48 -9.30
N GLN A 171 2.99 12.39 -8.40
CA GLN A 171 4.18 13.21 -8.54
C GLN A 171 5.45 12.36 -8.42
N ARG A 172 6.32 12.40 -9.44
CA ARG A 172 7.56 11.61 -9.50
C ARG A 172 8.48 11.81 -8.30
N GLY A 173 8.54 13.04 -7.79
CA GLY A 173 9.48 13.44 -6.74
C GLY A 173 9.16 12.93 -5.34
N ILE A 174 8.01 12.29 -5.11
CA ILE A 174 7.55 11.92 -3.75
C ILE A 174 8.24 10.67 -3.20
N PHE A 175 8.83 9.85 -4.07
CA PHE A 175 9.43 8.57 -3.70
C PHE A 175 10.89 8.71 -3.29
N ASP A 176 11.28 7.92 -2.28
CA ASP A 176 12.68 7.74 -1.90
C ASP A 176 13.49 7.15 -3.07
N ARG A 177 14.79 7.42 -3.14
CA ARG A 177 15.67 6.88 -4.18
C ARG A 177 15.57 5.35 -4.27
N LYS A 178 15.50 4.67 -3.13
CA LYS A 178 15.43 3.21 -2.98
C LYS A 178 14.00 2.71 -2.69
N ALA A 179 12.98 3.49 -3.04
CA ALA A 179 11.60 3.15 -2.72
C ALA A 179 11.21 1.73 -3.21
N PHE A 180 10.64 0.93 -2.31
CA PHE A 180 10.08 -0.37 -2.60
C PHE A 180 8.60 -0.23 -2.95
N ILE A 181 8.22 -0.59 -4.17
CA ILE A 181 6.83 -0.49 -4.62
C ILE A 181 6.36 -1.87 -5.06
N LYS A 182 5.26 -2.35 -4.47
CA LYS A 182 4.72 -3.68 -4.77
C LYS A 182 3.21 -3.71 -4.79
N SER A 183 2.66 -4.32 -5.82
CA SER A 183 1.26 -4.70 -5.90
C SER A 183 1.14 -6.17 -5.55
N TRP A 184 0.46 -6.48 -4.45
CA TRP A 184 0.13 -7.85 -4.03
C TRP A 184 -1.19 -8.30 -4.64
N SER A 185 -1.43 -7.96 -5.90
CA SER A 185 -2.72 -8.16 -6.56
C SER A 185 -2.51 -8.74 -7.96
N CYS A 186 -3.54 -9.39 -8.52
CA CYS A 186 -3.46 -10.13 -9.77
C CYS A 186 -3.05 -9.27 -10.98
N HIS A 187 -2.23 -9.84 -11.87
CA HIS A 187 -1.95 -9.35 -13.23
C HIS A 187 -1.27 -7.98 -13.39
N THR A 188 -1.06 -7.17 -12.34
CA THR A 188 -0.49 -5.80 -12.50
C THR A 188 0.92 -5.77 -13.11
N GLY A 189 1.67 -6.88 -13.03
CA GLY A 189 2.98 -7.04 -13.66
C GLY A 189 2.93 -7.16 -15.18
N GLU A 190 1.75 -7.40 -15.76
CA GLU A 190 1.56 -7.59 -17.21
C GLU A 190 1.44 -6.27 -17.98
N SER A 191 1.02 -5.18 -17.32
CA SER A 191 0.90 -3.85 -17.95
C SER A 191 1.20 -2.70 -16.98
N MET A 192 0.45 -2.61 -15.89
CA MET A 192 0.49 -1.47 -14.96
C MET A 192 1.88 -1.19 -14.41
N SER A 193 2.70 -2.20 -14.09
CA SER A 193 4.09 -2.02 -13.62
C SER A 193 4.98 -1.24 -14.60
N LYS A 194 4.83 -1.48 -15.92
CA LYS A 194 5.60 -0.75 -16.94
C LYS A 194 5.20 0.72 -16.99
N LEU A 195 3.90 0.99 -16.94
CA LEU A 195 3.37 2.36 -16.96
C LEU A 195 3.61 3.10 -15.65
N TRP A 196 3.64 2.38 -14.52
CA TRP A 196 4.08 2.91 -13.24
C TRP A 196 5.50 3.46 -13.33
N ARG A 197 6.44 2.68 -13.89
CA ARG A 197 7.82 3.13 -14.09
C ARG A 197 7.92 4.30 -15.04
N LYS A 198 7.12 4.32 -16.10
CA LYS A 198 7.05 5.46 -17.02
C LYS A 198 6.57 6.72 -16.30
N ALA A 199 5.49 6.63 -15.52
CA ALA A 199 4.88 7.76 -14.84
C ALA A 199 5.72 8.28 -13.67
N THR A 200 6.19 7.40 -12.78
CA THR A 200 6.82 7.77 -11.50
C THR A 200 8.35 7.72 -11.52
N GLY A 201 8.94 7.01 -12.48
CA GLY A 201 10.38 6.70 -12.51
C GLY A 201 10.79 5.58 -11.55
N LYS A 202 9.85 4.96 -10.82
CA LYS A 202 10.12 3.85 -9.89
C LYS A 202 9.62 2.53 -10.44
N ARG A 203 10.32 1.45 -10.12
CA ARG A 203 9.86 0.10 -10.48
C ARG A 203 8.76 -0.32 -9.51
N MET A 204 7.63 -0.79 -10.02
CA MET A 204 6.61 -1.49 -9.24
C MET A 204 6.68 -2.98 -9.54
N ILE A 205 6.84 -3.79 -8.50
CA ILE A 205 6.74 -5.25 -8.60
C ILE A 205 5.25 -5.62 -8.62
N GLY A 206 4.80 -6.31 -9.66
CA GLY A 206 3.44 -6.80 -9.81
C GLY A 206 3.40 -8.30 -10.09
N ALA A 207 2.22 -8.91 -9.92
CA ALA A 207 2.01 -10.30 -10.34
C ALA A 207 1.85 -10.38 -11.86
N ILE A 208 2.55 -11.31 -12.49
CA ILE A 208 2.18 -11.86 -13.80
C ILE A 208 1.39 -13.13 -13.48
N GLY A 209 0.10 -13.15 -13.79
CA GLY A 209 -0.85 -14.15 -13.29
C GLY A 209 -1.60 -13.74 -12.02
N LYS A 210 -2.31 -14.71 -11.42
CA LYS A 210 -3.16 -14.51 -10.23
C LYS A 210 -2.34 -14.50 -8.94
N THR A 211 -2.78 -13.70 -7.97
CA THR A 211 -2.35 -13.79 -6.57
C THR A 211 -3.30 -14.65 -5.77
N ASP A 212 -2.78 -15.30 -4.74
CA ASP A 212 -3.53 -16.18 -3.85
C ASP A 212 -3.46 -15.68 -2.41
N TYR A 213 -4.63 -15.29 -1.90
CA TYR A 213 -4.89 -14.89 -0.52
C TYR A 213 -5.51 -16.02 0.31
N SER A 214 -5.89 -17.13 -0.32
CA SER A 214 -6.42 -18.30 0.37
C SER A 214 -5.36 -18.88 1.31
N ASN A 215 -5.83 -19.47 2.42
CA ASN A 215 -4.95 -20.11 3.40
C ASN A 215 -3.82 -19.21 3.91
N GLY A 216 -4.04 -17.89 3.97
CA GLY A 216 -3.04 -16.93 4.42
C GLY A 216 -2.47 -17.28 5.80
N HIS A 217 -3.27 -17.87 6.69
CA HIS A 217 -2.81 -18.36 8.00
C HIS A 217 -1.64 -19.35 7.94
N LEU A 218 -1.50 -20.13 6.86
CA LEU A 218 -0.37 -21.07 6.66
C LEU A 218 0.91 -20.36 6.18
N ARG A 219 0.80 -19.12 5.71
CA ARG A 219 1.89 -18.36 5.06
C ARG A 219 2.15 -17.01 5.73
N ASN A 220 1.90 -16.94 7.03
CA ASN A 220 1.99 -15.70 7.82
C ASN A 220 1.20 -14.53 7.21
N TRP A 221 0.09 -14.82 6.53
CA TRP A 221 -0.76 -13.86 5.82
C TRP A 221 -0.06 -13.07 4.70
N THR A 222 1.11 -13.50 4.26
CA THR A 222 1.79 -12.95 3.09
C THR A 222 1.15 -13.54 1.82
N PRO A 223 0.61 -12.72 0.91
CA PRO A 223 -0.01 -13.22 -0.32
C PRO A 223 1.01 -13.95 -1.21
N SER A 224 0.56 -15.00 -1.90
CA SER A 224 1.39 -15.77 -2.85
C SER A 224 0.89 -15.59 -4.27
N LEU A 225 1.52 -16.26 -5.20
CA LEU A 225 1.04 -16.41 -6.57
C LEU A 225 0.35 -17.75 -6.70
N SER A 226 -0.69 -17.80 -7.53
CA SER A 226 -1.27 -19.08 -7.97
C SER A 226 -0.26 -19.82 -8.87
N PRO A 227 -0.42 -21.14 -9.08
CA PRO A 227 0.45 -21.92 -9.95
C PRO A 227 0.65 -21.26 -11.33
N GLY A 228 1.90 -21.25 -11.81
CA GLY A 228 2.30 -20.60 -13.06
C GLY A 228 2.53 -19.09 -12.99
N GLY A 229 2.18 -18.44 -11.86
CA GLY A 229 2.44 -17.01 -11.65
C GLY A 229 3.90 -16.71 -11.32
N ARG A 230 4.33 -15.46 -11.59
CA ARG A 230 5.63 -14.94 -11.16
C ARG A 230 5.56 -13.46 -10.78
N TRP A 231 6.45 -13.02 -9.90
CA TRP A 231 6.63 -11.59 -9.60
C TRP A 231 7.48 -10.95 -10.69
N GLY A 232 7.04 -9.81 -11.22
CA GLY A 232 7.68 -9.15 -12.36
C GLY A 232 7.22 -7.71 -12.53
N GLY A 233 7.50 -7.15 -13.71
CA GLY A 233 7.28 -5.74 -14.02
C GLY A 233 8.52 -4.87 -13.87
#